data_AF-A0A5R8M3Y0-F1
#
_entry.id   AF-A0A5R8M3Y0-F1
#
_cell.length_a   1.000
_cell.length_b   1.000
_cell.length_c   1.000
_cell.angle_alpha   90.00
_cell.angle_beta   90.00
_cell.angle_gamma   90.00
#
_symmetry.space_group_name_H-M   'P 1'
#
loop_
_entity.id
_entity.type
_entity.pdbx_description
1 polymer ?
#
loop_
_entity_poly.entity_id
_entity_poly.type
_entity_poly.pdbx_seq_one_letter_code
_entity_poly.pdbx_strand_id
1 'polypeptide(L)'
;MASWLESESSVAVSDAAWSLATGRAVLEQRAVVVGADRDELVAGLRALAEEDASGAISGGGSGGKLALLFAGQGSQRVGMGSVLAEHFPVFAEALDEICRVFDPLLPHPLREVMFADPEGVLNETGMTQ
;
A
#
# COMPACT_ATOMS: atom_id res chain seq x y z
N MET A 1 -19.69 4.10 14.87
CA MET A 1 -18.52 3.19 14.79
C MET A 1 -17.44 3.63 15.77
N ALA A 2 -16.94 4.88 15.70
CA ALA A 2 -15.96 5.42 16.66
C ALA A 2 -16.36 5.14 18.13
N SER A 3 -17.56 5.57 18.54
CA SER A 3 -18.08 5.33 19.89
C SER A 3 -18.16 3.85 20.30
N TRP A 4 -18.45 2.96 19.34
CA TRP A 4 -18.52 1.51 19.59
C TRP A 4 -17.12 0.90 19.76
N LEU A 5 -16.15 1.32 18.94
CA LEU A 5 -14.75 0.90 19.11
C LEU A 5 -14.17 1.40 20.44
N GLU A 6 -14.60 2.55 20.94
CA GLU A 6 -14.16 3.04 22.25
C GLU A 6 -14.80 2.24 23.41
N SER A 7 -16.08 1.89 23.29
CA SER A 7 -16.76 1.12 24.33
C SER A 7 -16.33 -0.35 24.38
N GLU A 8 -16.08 -0.95 23.23
CA GLU A 8 -15.68 -2.36 23.09
C GLU A 8 -14.16 -2.51 22.97
N SER A 9 -13.43 -2.05 24.00
CA SER A 9 -11.96 -2.06 24.02
C SER A 9 -11.36 -3.48 23.98
N SER A 10 -12.13 -4.49 24.38
CA SER A 10 -11.76 -5.91 24.37
C SER A 10 -11.77 -6.55 22.97
N VAL A 11 -12.48 -5.97 22.00
CA VAL A 11 -12.57 -6.50 20.64
C VAL A 11 -11.34 -6.09 19.85
N ALA A 12 -10.60 -7.03 19.26
CA ALA A 12 -9.46 -6.67 18.42
C ALA A 12 -9.91 -5.82 17.21
N VAL A 13 -9.17 -4.74 16.91
CA VAL A 13 -9.50 -3.85 15.78
C VAL A 13 -9.47 -4.58 14.43
N SER A 14 -8.64 -5.62 14.31
CA SER A 14 -8.59 -6.52 13.16
C SER A 14 -9.90 -7.27 12.94
N ASP A 15 -10.55 -7.73 14.01
CA ASP A 15 -11.80 -8.49 13.92
C ASP A 15 -12.96 -7.57 13.53
N ALA A 16 -12.96 -6.33 14.04
CA ALA A 16 -13.89 -5.30 13.62
C ALA A 16 -13.71 -4.96 12.13
N ALA A 17 -12.47 -4.75 11.67
CA ALA A 17 -12.15 -4.48 10.27
C ALA A 17 -12.57 -5.66 9.36
N TRP A 18 -12.24 -6.90 9.75
CA TRP A 18 -12.63 -8.11 9.04
C TRP A 18 -14.15 -8.23 8.91
N SER A 19 -14.88 -8.01 10.00
CA SER A 19 -16.34 -8.09 10.03
C SER A 19 -16.99 -7.03 9.14
N LEU A 20 -16.42 -5.83 9.06
CA LEU A 20 -16.88 -4.77 8.16
C LEU A 20 -16.60 -5.10 6.70
N ALA A 21 -15.43 -5.65 6.40
CA ALA A 21 -15.01 -5.97 5.04
C ALA A 21 -15.76 -7.17 4.45
N THR A 22 -16.08 -8.18 5.28
CA THR A 22 -16.61 -9.47 4.80
C THR A 22 -18.07 -9.74 5.18
N GLY A 23 -18.58 -9.09 6.23
CA GLY A 23 -19.89 -9.38 6.81
C GLY A 23 -20.97 -8.32 6.59
N ARG A 24 -20.71 -7.30 5.75
CA ARG A 24 -21.67 -6.22 5.45
C ARG A 24 -21.81 -6.02 3.94
N ALA A 25 -23.01 -5.62 3.50
CA ALA A 25 -23.23 -5.24 2.12
C ALA A 25 -22.45 -3.95 1.78
N VAL A 26 -21.80 -3.93 0.63
CA VAL A 26 -21.02 -2.78 0.16
C VAL A 26 -21.95 -1.84 -0.63
N LEU A 27 -22.36 -0.74 0.00
CA LEU A 27 -23.28 0.25 -0.58
C LEU A 27 -22.56 1.26 -1.49
N GLU A 28 -23.29 2.23 -2.05
CA GLU A 28 -22.75 3.20 -3.02
C GLU A 28 -21.79 4.21 -2.40
N GLN A 29 -22.10 4.71 -1.20
CA GLN A 29 -21.25 5.66 -0.47
C GLN A 29 -20.31 4.89 0.43
N ARG A 30 -19.01 5.07 0.23
CA ARG A 30 -17.97 4.30 0.90
C ARG A 30 -16.93 5.21 1.50
N ALA A 31 -16.41 4.79 2.64
CA ALA A 31 -15.28 5.40 3.27
C ALA A 31 -14.38 4.33 3.90
N VAL A 32 -13.07 4.55 3.82
CA VAL A 32 -12.05 3.69 4.43
C VAL A 32 -11.17 4.55 5.33
N VAL A 33 -11.00 4.10 6.56
CA VAL A 33 -10.03 4.65 7.51
C VAL A 33 -8.92 3.62 7.67
N VAL A 34 -7.67 4.07 7.57
CA VAL A 34 -6.47 3.23 7.77
C VAL A 34 -5.76 3.76 9.00
N GLY A 35 -5.40 2.87 9.92
CA GLY A 35 -4.68 3.19 11.15
C GLY A 35 -3.96 1.95 11.67
N ALA A 36 -2.82 2.15 12.31
CA ALA A 36 -2.00 1.11 12.92
C ALA A 36 -2.57 0.62 14.26
N ASP A 37 -3.34 1.47 14.94
CA ASP A 37 -3.91 1.17 16.24
C ASP A 37 -5.35 1.70 16.39
N ARG A 38 -5.96 1.43 17.56
CA ARG A 38 -7.33 1.83 17.86
C ARG A 38 -7.50 3.34 17.89
N ASP A 39 -6.54 4.06 18.45
CA ASP A 39 -6.67 5.50 18.67
C ASP A 39 -6.65 6.23 17.33
N GLU A 40 -5.76 5.82 16.41
CA GLU A 40 -5.75 6.30 15.02
C GLU A 40 -7.07 5.99 14.29
N LEU A 41 -7.60 4.77 14.44
CA LEU A 41 -8.86 4.38 13.81
C LEU A 41 -10.05 5.19 14.36
N VAL A 42 -10.11 5.41 15.68
CA VAL A 42 -11.17 6.21 16.32
C VAL A 42 -11.08 7.66 15.87
N ALA A 43 -9.88 8.23 15.81
CA ALA A 43 -9.66 9.59 15.32
C ALA A 43 -10.11 9.75 13.86
N GLY A 44 -9.70 8.85 12.96
CA GLY A 44 -10.11 8.88 11.56
C GLY A 44 -11.61 8.68 11.37
N LEU A 45 -12.26 7.82 12.16
CA LEU A 45 -13.71 7.64 12.13
C LEU A 45 -14.49 8.85 12.65
N ARG A 46 -13.92 9.62 13.60
CA ARG A 46 -14.51 10.90 14.06
C ARG A 46 -14.38 11.97 12.99
N ALA A 47 -13.20 12.14 12.41
CA ALA A 47 -12.97 13.07 11.30
C ALA A 47 -13.94 12.79 10.14
N LEU A 48 -14.10 11.52 9.76
CA LEU A 48 -15.06 11.10 8.75
C LEU A 48 -16.51 11.48 9.10
N ALA A 49 -16.91 11.37 10.37
CA ALA A 49 -18.27 11.72 10.81
C ALA A 49 -18.51 13.24 10.81
N GLU A 50 -17.46 14.04 10.90
CA GLU A 50 -17.48 15.50 10.81
C GLU A 50 -17.32 16.01 9.37
N GLU A 51 -17.36 15.11 8.37
CA GLU A 51 -17.11 15.39 6.95
C GLU A 51 -15.70 15.96 6.68
N ASP A 52 -14.75 15.74 7.60
CA ASP A 52 -13.33 16.02 7.38
C ASP A 52 -12.66 14.79 6.73
N ALA A 53 -12.23 14.96 5.49
CA ALA A 53 -11.57 13.92 4.70
C ALA A 53 -10.08 13.71 5.05
N SER A 54 -9.52 14.47 6.00
CA SER A 54 -8.09 14.42 6.35
C SER A 54 -7.61 13.03 6.84
N GLY A 55 -8.52 12.21 7.37
CA GLY A 55 -8.22 10.86 7.89
C GLY A 55 -8.95 9.71 7.19
N ALA A 56 -9.65 9.97 6.09
CA ALA A 56 -10.47 8.96 5.42
C ALA A 56 -10.44 9.08 3.90
N ILE A 57 -10.38 7.92 3.24
CA ILE A 57 -10.56 7.83 1.79
C ILE A 57 -12.04 7.62 1.55
N SER A 58 -12.73 8.63 1.04
CA SER A 58 -14.16 8.57 0.68
C SER A 58 -14.36 8.56 -0.83
N GLY A 59 -15.42 7.90 -1.27
CA GLY A 59 -15.76 7.85 -2.69
C GLY A 59 -17.04 7.06 -2.95
N GLY A 60 -17.62 7.33 -4.11
CA GLY A 60 -18.73 6.58 -4.66
C GLY A 60 -18.41 6.05 -6.05
N GLY A 61 -19.11 5.00 -6.47
CA GLY A 61 -18.97 4.47 -7.83
C GLY A 61 -19.47 3.03 -7.95
N SER A 62 -20.10 2.74 -9.09
CA SER A 62 -20.30 1.36 -9.53
C SER A 62 -18.96 0.78 -9.99
N GLY A 63 -18.73 -0.50 -9.71
CA GLY A 63 -17.51 -1.18 -10.13
C GLY A 63 -17.28 -1.05 -11.63
N GLY A 64 -16.03 -0.79 -12.03
CA GLY A 64 -15.58 -0.80 -13.41
C GLY A 64 -14.61 -1.94 -13.69
N LYS A 65 -14.22 -2.11 -14.95
CA LYS A 65 -13.08 -2.97 -15.29
C LYS A 65 -11.79 -2.32 -14.77
N LEU A 66 -10.92 -3.13 -14.16
CA LEU A 66 -9.59 -2.70 -13.74
C LEU A 66 -8.65 -2.65 -14.96
N ALA A 67 -7.90 -1.56 -15.09
CA ALA A 67 -6.79 -1.44 -16.02
C ALA A 67 -5.50 -1.16 -15.21
N LEU A 68 -4.40 -1.83 -15.57
CA LEU A 68 -3.08 -1.58 -15.01
C LEU A 68 -2.27 -0.78 -16.02
N LEU A 69 -1.80 0.40 -15.62
CA LEU A 69 -0.92 1.25 -16.43
C LEU A 69 0.51 1.12 -15.91
N PHE A 70 1.40 0.65 -16.78
CA PHE A 70 2.83 0.59 -16.51
C PHE A 70 3.47 1.84 -17.12
N ALA A 71 3.79 2.81 -16.27
CA ALA A 71 4.47 4.04 -16.69
C ALA A 71 5.92 3.72 -17.12
N GLY A 72 6.47 4.54 -18.02
CA GLY A 72 7.89 4.46 -18.40
C GLY A 72 8.80 5.06 -17.33
N GLN A 73 10.01 5.44 -17.76
CA GLN A 73 11.01 6.10 -16.90
C GLN A 73 10.46 7.41 -16.29
N GLY A 74 10.86 7.69 -15.03
CA GLY A 74 10.61 8.96 -14.35
C GLY A 74 10.09 8.81 -12.91
N SER A 75 9.66 7.61 -12.51
CA SER A 75 9.15 7.33 -11.16
C SER A 75 10.15 6.61 -10.25
N GLN A 76 11.34 6.29 -10.74
CA GLN A 76 12.38 5.60 -9.98
C GLN A 76 12.90 6.48 -8.83
N ARG A 77 13.18 5.84 -7.69
CA ARG A 77 13.82 6.47 -6.53
C ARG A 77 14.63 5.44 -5.77
N VAL A 78 15.72 5.87 -5.14
CA VAL A 78 16.50 5.01 -4.24
C VAL A 78 15.60 4.52 -3.09
N GLY A 79 15.70 3.24 -2.76
CA GLY A 79 14.86 2.58 -1.77
C GLY A 79 13.45 2.27 -2.29
N MET A 80 13.22 2.23 -3.60
CA MET A 80 11.95 1.74 -4.14
C MET A 80 11.81 0.23 -3.91
N GLY A 81 10.62 -0.21 -3.52
CA GLY A 81 10.31 -1.63 -3.30
C GLY A 81 10.91 -2.26 -2.03
N SER A 82 11.88 -1.65 -1.35
CA SER A 82 12.55 -2.25 -0.18
C SER A 82 11.58 -2.54 0.97
N VAL A 83 10.79 -1.54 1.38
CA VAL A 83 9.77 -1.70 2.44
C VAL A 83 8.72 -2.73 2.04
N LEU A 84 8.36 -2.80 0.75
CA LEU A 84 7.40 -3.79 0.27
C LEU A 84 7.97 -5.21 0.34
N ALA A 85 9.25 -5.40 -0.04
CA ALA A 85 9.92 -6.68 0.07
C ALA A 85 10.09 -7.14 1.52
N GLU A 86 10.26 -6.20 2.46
CA GLU A 86 10.34 -6.50 3.90
C GLU A 86 9.00 -6.99 4.47
N HIS A 87 7.88 -6.40 4.04
CA HIS A 87 6.57 -6.64 4.67
C HIS A 87 5.68 -7.63 3.90
N PHE A 88 5.92 -7.84 2.61
CA PHE A 88 5.02 -8.63 1.75
C PHE A 88 5.78 -9.75 1.02
N PRO A 89 5.68 -11.01 1.47
CA PRO A 89 6.37 -12.15 0.87
C PRO A 89 6.13 -12.31 -0.63
N VAL A 90 4.90 -12.07 -1.09
CA VAL A 90 4.55 -12.14 -2.53
C VAL A 90 5.35 -11.12 -3.36
N PHE A 91 5.60 -9.92 -2.82
CA PHE A 91 6.43 -8.92 -3.49
C PHE A 91 7.90 -9.33 -3.47
N ALA A 92 8.39 -9.84 -2.34
CA ALA A 92 9.77 -10.31 -2.20
C ALA A 92 10.08 -11.45 -3.18
N GLU A 93 9.21 -12.46 -3.26
CA GLU A 93 9.35 -13.60 -4.16
C GLU A 93 9.39 -13.16 -5.63
N ALA A 94 8.49 -12.26 -6.04
CA ALA A 94 8.48 -11.72 -7.39
C ALA A 94 9.75 -10.91 -7.70
N LEU A 95 10.22 -10.08 -6.76
CA LEU A 95 11.45 -9.32 -6.93
C LEU A 95 12.69 -10.22 -6.99
N ASP A 96 12.74 -11.26 -6.16
CA ASP A 96 13.81 -12.27 -6.17
C ASP A 96 13.87 -13.00 -7.53
N GLU A 97 12.71 -13.36 -8.09
CA GLU A 97 12.63 -13.95 -9.43
C GLU A 97 13.16 -13.01 -10.51
N ILE A 98 12.78 -11.73 -10.46
CA ILE A 98 13.25 -10.71 -11.41
C ILE A 98 14.77 -10.54 -11.29
N CYS A 99 15.32 -10.34 -10.09
CA CYS A 99 16.77 -10.23 -9.88
C CYS A 99 17.51 -11.46 -10.44
N ARG A 100 17.03 -12.66 -10.13
CA ARG A 100 17.65 -13.91 -10.62
C ARG A 100 17.73 -13.99 -12.14
N VAL A 101 16.73 -13.47 -12.85
CA VAL A 101 16.69 -13.48 -14.33
C VAL A 101 17.51 -12.34 -14.94
N PHE A 102 17.46 -11.15 -14.36
CA PHE A 102 18.05 -9.93 -14.94
C PHE A 102 19.48 -9.64 -14.49
N ASP A 103 19.88 -10.00 -13.28
CA ASP A 103 21.23 -9.72 -12.76
C ASP A 103 22.35 -10.26 -13.68
N PRO A 104 22.23 -11.44 -14.33
CA PRO A 104 23.24 -11.91 -15.30
C PRO A 104 23.33 -11.08 -16.59
N LEU A 105 22.32 -10.25 -16.87
CA LEU A 105 22.20 -9.43 -18.09
C LEU A 105 22.53 -7.95 -17.84
N LEU A 106 22.68 -7.55 -16.58
CA LEU A 106 22.86 -6.16 -16.17
C LEU A 106 24.31 -5.89 -15.71
N PRO A 107 24.79 -4.64 -15.86
CA PRO A 107 26.12 -4.26 -15.40
C PRO A 107 26.23 -4.21 -13.87
N HIS A 108 25.11 -4.00 -13.17
CA HIS A 108 25.03 -3.95 -11.70
C HIS A 108 23.87 -4.81 -11.20
N PRO A 109 23.97 -5.42 -10.01
CA PRO A 109 22.86 -6.16 -9.40
C PRO A 109 21.64 -5.25 -9.21
N LEU A 110 20.48 -5.67 -9.74
CA LEU A 110 19.29 -4.84 -9.80
C LEU A 110 18.85 -4.39 -8.39
N ARG A 111 18.89 -5.29 -7.41
CA ARG A 111 18.49 -5.00 -6.04
C ARG A 111 19.36 -3.93 -5.38
N GLU A 112 20.67 -3.98 -5.62
CA GLU A 112 21.61 -3.04 -5.03
C GLU A 112 21.37 -1.63 -5.58
N VAL A 113 21.16 -1.51 -6.89
CA VAL A 113 20.79 -0.25 -7.54
C VAL A 113 19.43 0.26 -7.05
N MET A 114 18.41 -0.60 -6.94
CA MET A 114 17.08 -0.19 -6.47
C MET A 114 17.09 0.29 -5.01
N PHE A 115 17.85 -0.37 -4.14
CA PHE A 115 17.73 -0.16 -2.69
C PHE A 115 18.71 0.86 -2.14
N ALA A 116 19.92 0.93 -2.69
CA ALA A 116 20.99 1.77 -2.16
C ALA A 116 21.62 2.68 -3.22
N ASP A 117 21.64 2.26 -4.49
CA ASP A 117 22.26 2.98 -5.61
C ASP A 117 23.67 3.53 -5.30
N PRO A 118 24.60 2.67 -4.84
CA PRO A 118 25.90 3.14 -4.33
C PRO A 118 26.74 3.86 -5.40
N GLU A 119 26.52 3.52 -6.67
CA GLU A 119 27.23 4.09 -7.82
C GLU A 119 26.45 5.22 -8.51
N GLY A 120 25.22 5.52 -8.07
CA GLY A 120 24.39 6.60 -8.65
C GLY A 120 23.88 6.31 -10.06
N VAL A 121 23.77 5.03 -10.43
CA VAL A 121 23.44 4.55 -11.79
C VAL A 121 21.94 4.36 -12.00
N LEU A 122 21.10 4.52 -10.97
CA LEU A 122 19.65 4.31 -11.06
C LEU A 122 18.99 5.11 -12.18
N ASN A 123 19.50 6.30 -12.51
CA ASN A 123 18.94 7.18 -13.54
C ASN A 123 19.47 6.90 -14.95
N GLU A 124 20.39 5.96 -15.11
CA GLU A 124 20.88 5.55 -16.43
C GLU A 124 19.80 4.77 -17.17
N THR A 125 19.64 5.04 -18.47
CA THR A 125 18.62 4.39 -19.31
C THR A 125 18.74 2.87 -19.29
N GLY A 126 19.95 2.32 -19.16
CA GLY A 126 20.17 0.87 -19.07
C GLY A 126 19.73 0.23 -17.74
N MET A 127 19.53 1.03 -16.68
CA MET A 127 19.13 0.54 -15.35
C MET A 127 17.68 0.88 -14.98
N THR A 128 17.10 1.94 -15.55
CA THR A 128 15.74 2.41 -15.20
C THR A 128 14.61 1.89 -16.10
N GLN A 129 14.93 1.13 -17.16
CA GLN A 129 13.94 0.62 -18.14
C GLN A 129 13.55 -0.84 -17.90
#